data_AF-A0A521KZC2-F1
#
_entry.id   AF-A0A521KZC2-F1
#
_cell.length_a   1.000
_cell.length_b   1.000
_cell.length_c   1.000
_cell.angle_alpha   90.00
_cell.angle_beta   90.00
_cell.angle_gamma   90.00
#
_symmetry.space_group_name_H-M   'P 1'
#
loop_
_entity.id
_entity.type
_entity.pdbx_description
1 polymer ?
#
loop_
_entity_poly.entity_id
_entity_poly.type
_entity_poly.pdbx_seq_one_letter_code
_entity_poly.pdbx_strand_id
1 'polypeptide(L)'
;ARDSEPSEQDWSSFVELRLPLFSAGRIRAGVRDALSRLREARAEHARAARAVRRDCEIAHENLAASKVRVAELGVRLAAARDAFAQAESLYDAGFGTNLERLVAQDQQLAAELELESARLEAQERELALLGARGELGAWIGFARALPPAEPAANVQEAQRAVAR
;
A
#
# COMPACT_ATOMS: atom_id res chain seq x y z
N ALA A 1 -76.44 37.47 20.33
CA ALA A 1 -75.59 36.37 20.81
C ALA A 1 -74.29 36.43 20.02
N ARG A 2 -73.15 36.57 20.70
CA ARG A 2 -71.81 36.54 20.08
C ARG A 2 -71.31 35.11 20.19
N ASP A 3 -71.25 34.38 19.09
CA ASP A 3 -70.45 33.15 19.03
C ASP A 3 -68.99 33.55 18.91
N SER A 4 -68.22 33.21 19.94
CA SER A 4 -66.77 33.37 19.97
C SER A 4 -66.22 31.95 19.89
N GLU A 5 -65.69 31.57 18.73
CA GLU A 5 -64.90 30.33 18.63
C GLU A 5 -63.60 30.51 19.43
N PRO A 6 -63.23 29.58 20.32
CA PRO A 6 -61.97 29.68 21.04
C PRO A 6 -60.83 29.32 20.09
N SER A 7 -60.08 30.34 19.63
CA SER A 7 -58.79 30.15 18.98
C SER A 7 -57.71 29.92 20.03
N GLU A 8 -57.52 28.67 20.46
CA GLU A 8 -56.31 28.27 21.19
C GLU A 8 -55.18 28.07 20.17
N GLN A 9 -54.49 29.17 19.86
CA GLN A 9 -53.14 29.12 19.30
C GLN A 9 -52.16 29.52 20.40
N ASP A 10 -51.81 28.56 21.26
CA ASP A 10 -50.73 28.72 22.23
C ASP A 10 -49.38 28.54 21.54
N TRP A 11 -48.79 29.65 21.11
CA TRP A 11 -47.42 29.64 20.61
C TRP A 11 -46.46 29.82 21.78
N SER A 12 -46.05 28.70 22.39
CA SER A 12 -45.04 28.69 23.44
C SER A 12 -43.64 28.51 22.82
N SER A 13 -42.85 29.58 22.88
CA SER A 13 -41.41 29.52 22.57
C SER A 13 -40.63 29.55 23.88
N PHE A 14 -39.88 28.48 24.16
CA PHE A 14 -39.02 28.39 25.34
C PHE A 14 -37.55 28.39 24.91
N VAL A 15 -36.74 29.24 25.56
CA VAL A 15 -35.28 29.30 25.37
C VAL A 15 -34.63 28.80 26.67
N GLU A 16 -34.03 27.61 26.61
CA GLU A 16 -33.26 27.04 27.72
C GLU A 16 -31.78 27.41 27.58
N LEU A 17 -31.22 28.07 28.58
CA LEU A 17 -29.77 28.34 28.67
C LEU A 17 -29.18 27.54 29.82
N ARG A 18 -28.35 26.53 29.51
CA ARG A 18 -27.60 25.76 30.51
C ARG A 18 -26.16 26.19 30.57
N LEU A 19 -25.76 26.82 31.69
CA LEU A 19 -24.36 27.13 32.01
C LEU A 19 -23.90 26.27 33.19
N PRO A 20 -23.07 25.24 32.98
CA PRO A 20 -22.53 24.45 34.08
C PRO A 20 -21.50 25.28 34.87
N LEU A 21 -21.91 25.81 36.02
CA LEU A 21 -21.03 26.61 36.89
C LEU A 21 -19.98 25.77 37.65
N PHE A 22 -20.25 24.47 37.84
CA PHE A 22 -19.32 23.53 38.49
C PHE A 22 -19.46 22.13 37.90
N SER A 23 -18.42 21.65 37.23
CA SER A 23 -18.41 20.32 36.57
C SER A 23 -17.43 19.33 37.20
N ALA A 24 -16.91 19.62 38.40
CA ALA A 24 -15.89 18.84 39.11
C ALA A 24 -14.70 18.40 38.23
N GLY A 25 -14.30 19.23 37.25
CA GLY A 25 -13.21 18.93 36.32
C GLY A 25 -13.55 18.00 35.14
N ARG A 26 -14.78 17.46 35.02
CA ARG A 26 -15.20 16.52 33.96
C ARG A 26 -14.99 17.08 32.55
N ILE A 27 -15.38 18.35 32.31
CA ILE A 27 -15.20 19.00 31.00
C ILE A 27 -13.71 19.09 30.67
N ARG A 28 -12.87 19.46 31.64
CA ARG A 28 -11.42 19.57 31.45
C ARG A 28 -10.78 18.21 31.17
N ALA A 29 -11.24 17.14 31.83
CA ALA A 29 -10.83 15.77 31.57
C ALA A 29 -11.22 15.33 30.15
N GLY A 30 -12.48 15.56 29.74
CA GLY A 30 -12.94 15.23 28.39
C GLY A 30 -12.17 15.97 27.28
N VAL A 31 -11.87 17.27 27.49
CA VAL A 31 -11.00 18.03 26.56
C VAL A 31 -9.59 17.44 26.52
N ARG A 32 -9.01 17.10 27.67
CA ARG A 32 -7.68 16.48 27.74
C ARG A 32 -7.64 15.13 27.02
N ASP A 33 -8.68 14.33 27.14
CA ASP A 33 -8.80 13.03 26.47
C ASP A 33 -8.92 13.22 24.95
N ALA A 34 -9.80 14.13 24.49
CA ALA A 34 -9.96 14.45 23.08
C ALA A 34 -8.65 14.97 22.45
N LEU A 35 -7.91 15.85 23.15
CA LEU A 35 -6.60 16.32 22.71
C LEU A 35 -5.55 15.21 22.69
N SER A 36 -5.65 14.23 23.58
CA SER A 36 -4.73 13.09 23.61
C SER A 36 -5.00 12.14 22.44
N ARG A 37 -6.27 11.86 22.13
CA ARG A 37 -6.68 11.10 20.92
C ARG A 37 -6.26 11.79 19.63
N LEU A 38 -6.37 13.13 19.56
CA LEU A 38 -5.88 13.88 18.40
C LEU A 38 -4.36 13.77 18.23
N ARG A 39 -3.60 13.83 19.33
CA ARG A 39 -2.14 13.64 19.30
C ARG A 39 -1.77 12.22 18.84
N GLU A 40 -2.50 11.22 19.30
CA GLU A 40 -2.35 9.82 18.88
C GLU A 40 -2.63 9.66 17.38
N ALA A 41 -3.78 10.11 16.88
CA ALA A 41 -4.12 10.04 15.46
C ALA A 41 -3.10 10.75 14.56
N ARG A 42 -2.56 11.90 15.01
CA ARG A 42 -1.47 12.60 14.29
C ARG A 42 -0.18 11.78 14.25
N ALA A 43 0.16 11.13 15.36
CA ALA A 43 1.34 10.27 15.43
C ALA A 43 1.18 9.04 14.53
N GLU A 44 0.00 8.42 14.51
CA GLU A 44 -0.34 7.31 13.62
C GLU A 44 -0.27 7.72 12.16
N HIS A 45 -0.87 8.85 11.78
CA HIS A 45 -0.78 9.38 10.42
C HIS A 45 0.68 9.60 10.00
N ALA A 46 1.49 10.24 10.87
CA ALA A 46 2.90 10.46 10.58
C ALA A 46 3.71 9.15 10.47
N ARG A 47 3.35 8.11 11.24
CA ARG A 47 3.94 6.77 11.11
C ARG A 47 3.54 6.12 9.79
N ALA A 48 2.26 6.13 9.43
CA ALA A 48 1.76 5.57 8.17
C ALA A 48 2.41 6.24 6.96
N ALA A 49 2.52 7.58 6.95
CA ALA A 49 3.19 8.32 5.88
C ALA A 49 4.68 7.96 5.72
N ARG A 50 5.38 7.68 6.84
CA ARG A 50 6.78 7.20 6.79
C ARG A 50 6.88 5.75 6.32
N ALA A 51 5.94 4.89 6.72
CA ALA A 51 5.88 3.50 6.28
C ALA A 51 5.67 3.44 4.76
N VAL A 52 4.67 4.12 4.22
CA VAL A 52 4.38 4.13 2.77
C VAL A 52 5.60 4.60 1.95
N ARG A 53 6.28 5.66 2.39
CA ARG A 53 7.52 6.13 1.72
C ARG A 53 8.61 5.06 1.73
N ARG A 54 8.86 4.45 2.89
CA ARG A 54 9.87 3.40 3.03
C ARG A 54 9.51 2.19 2.17
N ASP A 55 8.25 1.78 2.15
CA ASP A 55 7.79 0.63 1.37
C ASP A 55 7.95 0.90 -0.14
N CYS A 56 7.68 2.12 -0.59
CA CYS A 56 7.96 2.55 -1.96
C CYS A 56 9.45 2.52 -2.30
N GLU A 57 10.31 3.03 -1.41
CA GLU A 57 11.76 3.04 -1.58
C GLU A 57 12.31 1.62 -1.68
N ILE A 58 11.95 0.74 -0.73
CA ILE A 58 12.34 -0.67 -0.72
C ILE A 58 11.86 -1.40 -1.97
N ALA A 59 10.61 -1.19 -2.38
CA ALA A 59 10.07 -1.84 -3.58
C ALA A 59 10.80 -1.37 -4.86
N HIS A 60 11.16 -0.10 -4.92
CA HIS A 60 11.92 0.46 -6.04
C HIS A 60 13.35 -0.12 -6.10
N GLU A 61 14.06 -0.14 -4.98
CA GLU A 61 15.41 -0.72 -4.89
C GLU A 61 15.40 -2.21 -5.25
N ASN A 62 14.42 -2.97 -4.75
CA ASN A 62 14.27 -4.39 -5.08
C ASN A 62 14.02 -4.62 -6.58
N LEU A 63 13.21 -3.77 -7.23
CA LEU A 63 12.99 -3.84 -8.67
C LEU A 63 14.24 -3.45 -9.48
N ALA A 64 15.00 -2.46 -9.03
CA ALA A 64 16.25 -2.08 -9.66
C ALA A 64 17.27 -3.23 -9.58
N ALA A 65 17.43 -3.82 -8.39
CA ALA A 65 18.32 -4.96 -8.16
C ALA A 65 17.90 -6.20 -8.97
N SER A 66 16.61 -6.51 -9.07
CA SER A 66 16.14 -7.65 -9.86
C SER A 66 16.42 -7.48 -11.35
N LYS A 67 16.28 -6.27 -11.89
CA LYS A 67 16.63 -5.97 -13.29
C LYS A 67 18.12 -6.16 -13.57
N VAL A 68 19.00 -5.74 -12.65
CA VAL A 68 20.44 -5.99 -12.75
C VAL A 68 20.73 -7.48 -12.74
N ARG A 69 20.12 -8.23 -11.81
CA ARG A 69 20.28 -9.70 -11.73
C ARG A 69 19.84 -10.40 -13.02
N VAL A 70 18.73 -9.99 -13.63
CA VAL A 70 18.28 -10.54 -14.93
C VAL A 70 19.31 -10.28 -16.03
N ALA A 71 19.92 -9.10 -16.06
CA ALA A 71 20.96 -8.79 -17.04
C ALA A 71 22.22 -9.65 -16.83
N GLU A 72 22.68 -9.82 -15.58
CA GLU A 72 23.82 -10.67 -15.24
C GLU A 72 23.58 -12.14 -15.60
N LEU A 73 22.39 -12.67 -15.32
CA LEU A 73 22.01 -14.03 -15.70
C LEU A 73 21.90 -14.20 -17.23
N GLY A 74 21.53 -13.13 -17.95
CA GLY A 74 21.58 -13.12 -19.41
C GLY A 74 23.01 -13.31 -19.95
N VAL A 75 24.00 -12.66 -19.33
CA VAL A 75 25.42 -12.84 -19.67
C VAL A 75 25.88 -14.26 -19.31
N ARG A 76 25.48 -14.78 -18.16
CA ARG A 76 25.79 -16.16 -17.75
C ARG A 76 25.25 -17.19 -18.73
N LEU A 77 24.02 -17.02 -19.20
CA LEU A 77 23.42 -17.89 -20.20
C LEU A 77 24.18 -17.83 -21.54
N ALA A 78 24.58 -16.64 -21.99
CA ALA A 78 25.39 -16.51 -23.21
C ALA A 78 26.69 -17.31 -23.09
N ALA A 79 27.41 -17.18 -21.97
CA ALA A 79 28.63 -17.94 -21.73
C ALA A 79 28.39 -19.46 -21.67
N ALA A 80 27.29 -19.91 -21.05
CA ALA A 80 26.94 -21.33 -20.99
C ALA A 80 26.59 -21.91 -22.37
N ARG A 81 25.94 -21.13 -23.24
CA ARG A 81 25.66 -21.51 -24.63
C ARG A 81 26.94 -21.64 -25.44
N ASP A 82 27.87 -20.70 -25.30
CA ASP A 82 29.17 -20.75 -25.97
C ASP A 82 29.97 -21.99 -25.52
N ALA A 83 29.95 -22.30 -24.21
CA ALA A 83 30.59 -23.50 -23.66
C ALA A 83 29.97 -24.80 -24.20
N PHE A 84 28.63 -24.87 -24.30
CA PHE A 84 27.94 -26.01 -24.89
C PHE A 84 28.30 -26.19 -26.37
N ALA A 85 28.25 -25.12 -27.16
CA ALA A 85 28.63 -25.16 -28.58
C ALA A 85 30.10 -25.62 -28.77
N GLN A 86 31.01 -25.18 -27.90
CA GLN A 86 32.39 -25.64 -27.92
C GLN A 86 32.52 -27.13 -27.57
N ALA A 87 31.83 -27.59 -26.53
CA ALA A 87 31.85 -28.99 -26.11
C ALA A 87 31.25 -29.91 -27.19
N GLU A 88 30.18 -29.47 -27.85
CA GLU A 88 29.58 -30.16 -28.99
C GLU A 88 30.56 -30.25 -30.16
N SER A 89 31.21 -29.15 -30.54
CA SER A 89 32.21 -29.15 -31.62
C SER A 89 33.40 -30.07 -31.32
N LEU A 90 33.89 -30.12 -30.07
CA LEU A 90 34.98 -31.01 -29.68
C LEU A 90 34.55 -32.48 -29.74
N TYR A 91 33.35 -32.79 -29.29
CA TYR A 91 32.77 -34.12 -29.35
C TYR A 91 32.63 -34.60 -30.80
N ASP A 92 32.09 -33.76 -31.69
CA ASP A 92 31.90 -34.08 -33.11
C ASP A 92 33.22 -34.27 -33.85
N ALA A 93 34.27 -33.54 -33.45
CA ALA A 93 35.62 -33.70 -33.95
C ALA A 93 36.37 -34.92 -33.35
N GLY A 94 35.76 -35.64 -32.41
CA GLY A 94 36.34 -36.80 -31.73
C GLY A 94 37.40 -36.47 -30.69
N PHE A 95 37.58 -35.18 -30.36
CA PHE A 95 38.52 -34.71 -29.34
C PHE A 95 37.89 -34.56 -27.95
N GLY A 96 36.56 -34.46 -27.88
CA GLY A 96 35.79 -34.31 -26.65
C GLY A 96 35.04 -35.59 -26.27
N THR A 97 34.62 -35.67 -25.01
CA THR A 97 33.83 -36.79 -24.48
C THR A 97 32.33 -36.47 -24.47
N ASN A 98 31.49 -37.51 -24.54
CA ASN A 98 30.04 -37.33 -24.39
C ASN A 98 29.67 -36.77 -23.00
N LEU A 99 30.48 -37.07 -21.97
CA LEU A 99 30.27 -36.55 -20.63
C LEU A 99 30.45 -35.03 -20.58
N GLU A 100 31.50 -34.49 -21.20
CA GLU A 100 31.74 -33.04 -21.28
C GLU A 100 30.60 -32.31 -21.99
N ARG A 101 30.12 -32.86 -23.12
CA ARG A 101 28.95 -32.33 -23.82
C ARG A 101 27.72 -32.30 -22.92
N LEU A 102 27.45 -33.39 -22.20
CA LEU A 102 26.28 -33.49 -21.31
C LEU A 102 26.38 -32.52 -20.13
N VAL A 103 27.57 -32.35 -19.54
CA VAL A 103 27.80 -31.39 -18.46
C VAL A 103 27.58 -29.95 -18.94
N ALA A 104 28.09 -29.61 -20.13
CA ALA A 104 27.88 -28.28 -20.70
C ALA A 104 26.39 -28.03 -21.06
N GLN A 105 25.68 -29.06 -21.52
CA GLN A 105 24.24 -28.99 -21.76
C GLN A 105 23.45 -28.73 -20.47
N ASP A 106 23.78 -29.45 -19.40
CA ASP A 106 23.15 -29.27 -18.09
C ASP A 106 23.39 -27.86 -17.55
N GLN A 107 24.61 -27.34 -17.69
CA GLN A 107 24.95 -25.96 -17.31
C GLN A 107 24.15 -24.92 -18.11
N GLN A 108 23.98 -25.12 -19.42
CA GLN A 108 23.14 -24.24 -20.23
C GLN A 108 21.69 -24.26 -19.74
N LEU A 109 21.10 -25.45 -19.58
CA LEU A 109 19.71 -25.60 -19.14
C LEU A 109 19.47 -25.00 -17.75
N ALA A 110 20.42 -25.20 -16.83
CA ALA A 110 20.38 -24.58 -15.51
C ALA A 110 20.42 -23.05 -15.60
N ALA A 111 21.29 -22.48 -16.44
CA ALA A 111 21.37 -21.04 -16.65
C ALA A 111 20.10 -20.46 -17.31
N GLU A 112 19.46 -21.21 -18.23
CA GLU A 112 18.16 -20.82 -18.80
C GLU A 112 17.07 -20.77 -17.73
N LEU A 113 16.98 -21.80 -16.89
CA LEU A 113 16.00 -21.85 -15.80
C LEU A 113 16.22 -20.73 -14.77
N GLU A 114 17.47 -20.46 -14.40
CA GLU A 114 17.82 -19.34 -13.52
C GLU A 114 17.39 -17.98 -14.11
N LEU A 115 17.59 -17.77 -15.42
CA LEU A 115 17.20 -16.53 -16.07
C LEU A 115 15.67 -16.37 -16.11
N GLU A 116 14.93 -17.43 -16.46
CA GLU A 116 13.46 -17.35 -16.51
C GLU A 116 12.86 -17.15 -15.12
N SER A 117 13.37 -17.84 -14.09
CA SER A 117 12.94 -17.60 -12.71
C SER A 117 13.21 -16.17 -12.26
N ALA A 118 14.39 -15.62 -12.56
CA ALA A 118 14.70 -14.22 -12.24
C ALA A 118 13.82 -13.20 -12.96
N ARG A 119 13.36 -13.49 -14.19
CA ARG A 119 12.39 -12.64 -14.90
C ARG A 119 11.02 -12.64 -14.23
N LEU A 120 10.54 -13.80 -13.79
CA LEU A 120 9.30 -13.90 -13.03
C LEU A 120 9.40 -13.14 -11.70
N GLU A 121 10.51 -13.31 -10.97
CA GLU A 121 10.76 -12.53 -9.76
C GLU A 121 10.77 -11.02 -10.04
N ALA A 122 11.37 -10.58 -11.16
CA ALA A 122 11.37 -9.16 -11.54
C ALA A 122 9.95 -8.62 -11.80
N GLN A 123 9.08 -9.42 -12.43
CA GLN A 123 7.67 -9.08 -12.62
C GLN A 123 6.94 -8.98 -11.27
N GLU A 124 7.19 -9.91 -10.34
CA GLU A 124 6.63 -9.83 -8.99
C GLU A 124 7.09 -8.55 -8.25
N ARG A 125 8.35 -8.16 -8.41
CA ARG A 125 8.87 -6.89 -7.83
C ARG A 125 8.19 -5.66 -8.44
N GLU A 126 7.88 -5.70 -9.73
CA GLU A 126 7.13 -4.63 -10.39
C GLU A 126 5.71 -4.51 -9.83
N LEU A 127 5.02 -5.64 -9.66
CA LEU A 127 3.70 -5.67 -9.02
C LEU A 127 3.75 -5.19 -7.57
N ALA A 128 4.80 -5.54 -6.82
CA ALA A 128 5.00 -5.05 -5.46
C ALA A 128 5.18 -3.53 -5.40
N LEU A 129 5.89 -2.93 -6.37
CA LEU A 129 6.04 -1.48 -6.48
C LEU A 129 4.71 -0.79 -6.80
N LEU A 130 3.91 -1.35 -7.72
CA LEU A 130 2.55 -0.85 -7.99
C LEU A 130 1.66 -0.95 -6.74
N GLY A 131 1.81 -2.01 -5.96
CA GLY A 131 1.13 -2.21 -4.68
C GLY A 131 1.50 -1.14 -3.66
N ALA A 132 2.79 -0.87 -3.48
CA ALA A 132 3.30 0.15 -2.55
C ALA A 132 2.82 1.57 -2.92
N ARG A 133 2.65 1.86 -4.22
CA ARG A 133 2.10 3.12 -4.72
C ARG A 133 0.58 3.22 -4.60
N GLY A 134 -0.12 2.11 -4.36
CA GLY A 134 -1.58 2.04 -4.38
C GLY A 134 -2.19 1.98 -5.78
N GLU A 135 -1.37 1.80 -6.83
CA GLU A 135 -1.79 1.75 -8.23
C GLU A 135 -2.20 0.33 -8.67
N LEU A 136 -1.82 -0.71 -7.91
CA LEU A 136 -2.08 -2.10 -8.25
C LEU A 136 -3.57 -2.38 -8.49
N GLY A 137 -4.45 -1.82 -7.65
CA GLY A 137 -5.90 -1.97 -7.78
C GLY A 137 -6.44 -1.47 -9.11
N ALA A 138 -5.89 -0.36 -9.64
CA ALA A 138 -6.26 0.15 -10.95
C ALA A 138 -5.79 -0.77 -12.08
N TRP A 139 -4.60 -1.34 -11.95
CA TRP A 139 -4.03 -2.26 -12.93
C TRP A 139 -4.83 -3.58 -13.04
N ILE A 140 -5.26 -4.16 -11.91
CA ILE A 140 -6.09 -5.39 -11.89
C ILE A 140 -7.59 -5.15 -12.11
N GLY A 141 -8.03 -3.91 -12.31
CA GLY A 141 -9.46 -3.57 -12.47
C GLY A 141 -10.29 -3.61 -11.17
N PHE A 142 -9.64 -3.74 -10.01
CA PHE A 142 -10.27 -3.61 -8.68
C PHE A 142 -10.07 -2.21 -8.09
N ALA A 143 -10.09 -1.17 -8.93
CA ALA A 143 -9.93 0.20 -8.48
C ALA A 143 -11.03 0.52 -7.45
N ARG A 144 -10.67 0.56 -6.17
CA ARG A 144 -11.57 1.04 -5.13
C ARG A 144 -11.74 2.53 -5.38
N ALA A 145 -12.94 2.95 -5.76
CA ALA A 145 -13.32 4.35 -5.66
C ALA A 145 -13.08 4.76 -4.20
N LEU A 146 -12.08 5.63 -3.97
CA LEU A 146 -11.93 6.26 -2.67
C LEU A 146 -13.27 6.94 -2.39
N PRO A 147 -13.94 6.65 -1.25
CA PRO A 147 -15.08 7.47 -0.86
C PRO A 147 -14.61 8.93 -0.88
N PRO A 148 -15.43 9.87 -1.39
CA PRO A 148 -15.08 11.27 -1.33
C PRO A 148 -14.68 11.57 0.12
N ALA A 149 -13.55 12.25 0.31
CA ALA A 149 -13.12 12.66 1.64
C ALA A 149 -14.31 13.38 2.28
N GLU A 150 -14.98 12.74 3.23
CA GLU A 150 -16.12 13.36 3.90
C GLU A 150 -15.57 14.69 4.44
N PRO A 151 -16.14 15.83 4.03
CA PRO A 151 -15.61 17.12 4.39
C PRO A 151 -15.86 17.33 5.89
N ALA A 152 -14.93 16.86 6.73
CA ALA A 152 -14.94 16.99 8.19
C ALA A 152 -16.37 17.08 8.74
N ALA A 153 -17.22 16.11 8.36
CA ALA A 153 -18.59 16.10 8.82
C ALA A 153 -18.49 15.98 10.33
N ASN A 154 -18.93 17.02 11.03
CA ASN A 154 -19.11 17.09 12.46
C ASN A 154 -18.04 17.66 13.40
N VAL A 155 -17.31 18.69 12.98
CA VAL A 155 -16.89 19.71 13.97
C VAL A 155 -18.13 20.35 14.64
N GLN A 156 -19.25 20.49 13.91
CA GLN A 156 -20.50 21.04 14.42
C GLN A 156 -21.31 20.09 15.33
N GLU A 157 -21.39 18.77 15.08
CA GLU A 157 -22.03 17.87 16.07
C GLU A 157 -21.17 17.63 17.31
N ALA A 158 -19.83 17.64 17.21
CA ALA A 158 -18.96 17.62 18.38
C ALA A 158 -19.17 18.86 19.27
N GLN A 159 -19.43 20.03 18.67
CA GLN A 159 -19.82 21.24 19.39
C GLN A 159 -21.24 21.16 20.01
N ARG A 160 -22.18 20.45 19.37
CA ARG A 160 -23.52 20.20 19.92
C ARG A 160 -23.53 19.20 21.08
N ALA A 161 -22.62 18.23 21.09
CA ALA A 161 -22.48 17.26 22.19
C ALA A 161 -21.87 17.88 23.46
N VAL A 162 -21.03 18.91 23.32
CA VAL A 162 -20.48 19.68 24.46
C VAL A 162 -21.51 20.67 25.05
N ALA A 163 -22.58 20.97 24.30
CA ALA A 163 -23.65 21.89 24.70
C ALA A 163 -24.89 21.20 25.32
N ARG A 164 -24.88 19.86 25.47
CA ARG A 164 -25.91 19.10 26.21
C ARG A 164 -25.40 18.72 27.60
#